data_AF-A0A8J3KFC5-F1
#
_entry.id   AF-A0A8J3KFC5-F1
#
_cell.length_a   1.000
_cell.length_b   1.000
_cell.length_c   1.000
_cell.angle_alpha   90.00
_cell.angle_beta   90.00
_cell.angle_gamma   90.00
#
_symmetry.space_group_name_H-M   'P 1'
#
loop_
_entity.id
_entity.type
_entity.pdbx_description
1 polymer ?
#
loop_
_entity_poly.entity_id
_entity_poly.type
_entity_poly.pdbx_seq_one_letter_code
_entity_poly.pdbx_strand_id
1 'polypeptide(L)'
;MRNEEADLASLLDNANNRLDRWLANQPDAIDLSAVLASSEYREFTEGYRQIAQQLDEEVDAEQVERDANQLARFSTASEISHRLRGDLPFVLTRLIGAEPDLYSAVDRRNTEGEFRAAVSLPLATLVCIVAALYQPLVLLGLALPCVLFWLGLQRRRDALLTLAQALYSGRVWSPVLGGPFSGVSKGKVDMPRAEPVVDHEL
;
A
#
# COMPACT_ATOMS: atom_id res chain seq x y z
N MET A 1 30.45 -1.66 33.43
CA MET A 1 28.99 -1.85 33.59
C MET A 1 28.20 -0.56 33.42
N ARG A 2 28.09 0.38 34.37
CA ARG A 2 27.26 1.59 34.18
C ARG A 2 27.68 2.53 33.02
N ASN A 3 28.96 2.52 32.63
CA ASN A 3 29.44 3.33 31.50
C ASN A 3 29.19 2.67 30.13
N GLU A 4 29.07 1.34 30.07
CA GLU A 4 28.85 0.61 28.81
C GLU A 4 27.38 0.68 28.38
N GLU A 5 26.44 0.67 29.32
CA GLU A 5 25.01 0.90 29.03
C GLU A 5 24.75 2.30 28.47
N ALA A 6 25.48 3.31 28.96
CA ALA A 6 25.36 4.69 28.48
C ALA A 6 25.88 4.84 27.05
N ASP A 7 26.99 4.15 26.72
CA ASP A 7 27.54 4.16 25.36
C ASP A 7 26.63 3.44 24.37
N LEU A 8 26.09 2.27 24.73
CA LEU A 8 25.14 1.52 23.87
C LEU A 8 23.85 2.30 23.61
N ALA A 9 23.28 2.96 24.63
CA ALA A 9 22.09 3.79 24.46
C ALA A 9 22.33 4.95 23.47
N SER A 10 23.52 5.57 23.53
CA SER A 10 23.89 6.66 22.61
C SER A 10 24.06 6.18 21.16
N LEU A 11 24.58 4.97 20.97
CA LEU A 11 24.76 4.36 19.64
C LEU A 11 23.42 4.00 19.00
N LEU A 12 22.50 3.42 19.77
CA LEU A 12 21.15 3.11 19.31
C LEU A 12 20.37 4.37 18.95
N ASP A 13 20.45 5.42 19.76
CA ASP A 13 19.79 6.69 19.49
C ASP A 13 20.35 7.36 18.22
N ASN A 14 21.67 7.29 18.01
CA ASN A 14 22.29 7.80 16.78
C ASN A 14 21.86 6.99 15.54
N ALA A 15 21.79 5.65 15.64
CA ALA A 15 21.34 4.79 14.55
C ALA A 15 19.88 5.08 14.15
N ASN A 16 18.98 5.23 15.14
CA ASN A 16 17.58 5.57 14.90
C ASN A 16 17.43 6.96 14.27
N ASN A 17 18.16 7.96 14.79
CA ASN A 17 18.16 9.30 14.22
C ASN A 17 18.72 9.37 12.78
N ARG A 18 19.57 8.41 12.37
CA ARG A 18 20.02 8.29 10.98
C ARG A 18 18.94 7.65 10.10
N LEU A 19 18.27 6.61 10.59
CA LEU A 19 17.18 5.93 9.88
C LEU A 19 16.02 6.89 9.62
N ASP A 20 15.59 7.66 10.63
CA ASP A 20 14.48 8.59 10.50
C ASP A 20 14.76 9.72 9.50
N ARG A 21 15.98 10.28 9.53
CA ARG A 21 16.41 11.30 8.55
C ARG A 21 16.47 10.75 7.13
N TRP A 22 16.90 9.49 6.99
CA TRP A 22 16.98 8.83 5.69
C TRP A 22 15.57 8.54 5.14
N LEU A 23 14.65 8.03 5.97
CA LEU A 23 13.24 7.81 5.59
C LEU A 23 12.51 9.11 5.23
N ALA A 24 12.78 10.19 5.96
CA ALA A 24 12.17 11.51 5.68
C ALA A 24 12.59 12.11 4.33
N ASN A 25 13.71 11.66 3.75
CA ASN A 25 14.26 12.18 2.50
C ASN A 25 13.90 11.36 1.25
N GLN A 26 13.04 10.33 1.35
CA GLN A 26 12.59 9.53 0.20
C GLN A 26 11.08 9.73 -0.08
N PRO A 27 10.70 10.76 -0.87
CA PRO A 27 9.29 11.15 -1.02
C PRO A 27 8.46 10.27 -1.96
N ASP A 28 9.06 9.45 -2.84
CA ASP A 28 8.32 8.64 -3.81
C ASP A 28 8.86 7.20 -3.89
N ALA A 29 7.93 6.25 -3.76
CA ALA A 29 8.08 4.80 -3.96
C ALA A 29 9.46 4.24 -3.59
N ILE A 30 9.61 3.82 -2.33
CA ILE A 30 10.79 3.13 -1.81
C ILE A 30 11.12 1.94 -2.73
N ASP A 31 12.09 2.12 -3.63
CA ASP A 31 12.71 1.02 -4.35
C ASP A 31 13.57 0.28 -3.32
N LEU A 32 12.92 -0.63 -2.59
CA LEU A 32 13.55 -1.44 -1.56
C LEU A 32 14.77 -2.18 -2.10
N SER A 33 14.85 -2.46 -3.41
CA SER A 33 16.03 -3.09 -3.99
C SER A 33 17.24 -2.14 -4.03
N ALA A 34 17.03 -0.87 -4.41
CA ALA A 34 18.07 0.16 -4.37
C ALA A 34 18.49 0.49 -2.92
N VAL A 35 17.53 0.46 -1.99
CA VAL A 35 17.78 0.66 -0.55
C VAL A 35 18.62 -0.48 0.02
N LEU A 36 18.25 -1.74 -0.23
CA LEU A 36 18.98 -2.92 0.23
C LEU A 36 20.35 -3.05 -0.46
N ALA A 37 20.50 -2.51 -1.67
CA ALA A 37 21.77 -2.45 -2.39
C ALA A 37 22.66 -1.26 -2.00
N SER A 38 22.13 -0.28 -1.26
CA SER A 38 22.90 0.91 -0.86
C SER A 38 24.05 0.54 0.09
N SER A 39 25.17 1.23 -0.05
CA SER A 39 26.30 1.09 0.89
C SER A 39 25.89 1.47 2.32
N GLU A 40 24.95 2.39 2.46
CA GLU A 40 24.41 2.82 3.76
C GLU A 40 23.67 1.69 4.49
N TYR A 41 22.88 0.89 3.78
CA TYR A 41 22.23 -0.29 4.37
C TYR A 41 23.25 -1.38 4.74
N ARG A 42 24.29 -1.57 3.93
CA ARG A 42 25.38 -2.51 4.26
C ARG A 42 26.14 -2.09 5.51
N GLU A 43 26.56 -0.82 5.58
CA GLU A 43 27.21 -0.26 6.77
C GLU A 43 26.32 -0.36 8.01
N PHE A 44 25.01 -0.13 7.85
CA PHE A 44 24.04 -0.32 8.92
C PHE A 44 24.00 -1.78 9.39
N THR A 45 23.86 -2.76 8.50
CA THR A 45 23.85 -4.18 8.87
C THR A 45 25.19 -4.67 9.46
N GLU A 46 26.31 -4.15 8.98
CA GLU A 46 27.64 -4.45 9.54
C GLU A 46 27.81 -3.86 10.95
N GLY A 47 27.28 -2.66 11.20
CA GLY A 47 27.24 -2.05 12.54
C GLY A 47 26.45 -2.87 13.54
N TYR A 48 25.25 -3.35 13.17
CA TYR A 48 24.47 -4.26 14.02
C TYR A 48 25.18 -5.59 14.26
N ARG A 49 25.90 -6.11 13.26
CA ARG A 49 26.68 -7.35 13.40
C ARG A 49 27.85 -7.18 14.38
N GLN A 50 28.54 -6.04 14.35
CA GLN A 50 29.60 -5.72 15.31
C GLN A 50 29.06 -5.54 16.72
N ILE A 51 27.92 -4.85 16.89
CA ILE A 51 27.26 -4.69 18.19
C ILE A 51 26.83 -6.06 18.74
N ALA A 52 26.21 -6.91 17.91
CA ALA A 52 25.84 -8.26 18.29
C ALA A 52 27.05 -9.16 18.63
N GLN A 53 28.18 -8.98 17.96
CA GLN A 53 29.44 -9.67 18.30
C GLN A 53 30.07 -9.17 19.60
N GLN A 54 29.90 -7.87 19.93
CA GLN A 54 30.45 -7.27 21.14
C GLN A 54 29.63 -7.58 22.39
N LEU A 55 28.33 -7.82 22.25
CA LEU A 55 27.46 -8.01 23.41
C LEU A 55 27.61 -9.38 24.11
N ASP A 56 28.26 -10.40 23.51
CA ASP A 56 28.34 -11.79 24.03
C ASP A 56 26.99 -12.34 24.56
N GLU A 57 25.91 -11.66 24.16
CA GLU A 57 24.54 -11.95 24.45
C GLU A 57 24.10 -12.76 23.25
N GLU A 58 23.62 -13.96 23.53
CA GLU A 58 23.13 -14.94 22.57
C GLU A 58 21.94 -14.33 21.81
N VAL A 59 22.24 -13.42 20.88
CA VAL A 59 21.28 -12.90 19.91
C VAL A 59 20.89 -14.11 19.12
N ASP A 60 19.74 -14.66 19.49
CA ASP A 60 19.17 -15.88 18.93
C ASP A 60 19.19 -15.74 17.41
N ALA A 61 20.09 -16.49 16.77
CA ALA A 61 20.25 -16.45 15.33
C ALA A 61 18.92 -16.74 14.62
N GLU A 62 18.02 -17.48 15.30
CA GLU A 62 16.66 -17.74 14.86
C GLU A 62 15.81 -16.45 14.79
N GLN A 63 15.98 -15.52 15.73
CA GLN A 63 15.26 -14.25 15.73
C GLN A 63 15.75 -13.32 14.61
N VAL A 64 17.07 -13.25 14.38
CA VAL A 64 17.66 -12.49 13.26
C VAL A 64 17.23 -13.07 11.91
N GLU A 65 17.19 -14.41 11.79
CA GLU A 65 16.70 -15.08 10.58
C GLU A 65 15.19 -14.88 10.38
N ARG A 66 14.39 -14.86 11.45
CA ARG A 66 12.96 -14.50 11.39
C ARG A 66 12.77 -13.07 10.89
N ASP A 67 13.52 -12.11 11.40
CA ASP A 67 13.41 -10.70 11.01
C ASP A 67 13.91 -10.47 9.57
N ALA A 68 14.99 -11.14 9.16
CA ALA A 68 15.46 -11.13 7.78
C ALA A 68 14.43 -11.75 6.82
N ASN A 69 13.78 -12.84 7.21
CA ASN A 69 12.68 -13.45 6.43
C ASN A 69 11.43 -12.56 6.39
N GLN A 70 11.14 -11.80 7.45
CA GLN A 70 10.08 -10.78 7.41
C GLN A 70 10.41 -9.65 6.44
N LEU A 71 11.63 -9.12 6.47
CA LEU A 71 12.11 -8.09 5.54
C LEU A 71 12.09 -8.58 4.08
N ALA A 72 12.46 -9.84 3.82
CA ALA A 72 12.36 -10.47 2.50
C ALA A 72 10.89 -10.64 2.03
N ARG A 73 9.96 -10.87 2.97
CA ARG A 73 8.52 -10.85 2.67
C ARG A 73 8.02 -9.43 2.35
N PHE A 74 8.56 -8.40 3.00
CA PHE A 74 8.22 -7.01 2.70
C PHE A 74 8.74 -6.53 1.34
N SER A 75 9.94 -6.92 0.92
CA SER A 75 10.43 -6.65 -0.45
C SER A 75 9.56 -7.35 -1.51
N THR A 76 9.08 -8.55 -1.20
CA THR A 76 8.11 -9.25 -2.06
C THR A 76 6.76 -8.52 -2.10
N ALA A 77 6.31 -7.96 -0.97
CA ALA A 77 5.05 -7.22 -0.89
C ALA A 77 5.08 -5.93 -1.72
N SER A 78 6.19 -5.17 -1.70
CA SER A 78 6.31 -3.95 -2.53
C SER A 78 6.32 -4.30 -4.01
N GLU A 79 7.03 -5.36 -4.41
CA GLU A 79 7.09 -5.80 -5.80
C GLU A 79 5.72 -6.29 -6.30
N ILE A 80 5.02 -7.08 -5.48
CA ILE A 80 3.64 -7.50 -5.75
C ILE A 80 2.73 -6.28 -5.87
N SER A 81 2.84 -5.30 -4.97
CA SER A 81 2.04 -4.07 -5.02
C SER A 81 2.27 -3.26 -6.28
N HIS A 82 3.53 -3.16 -6.73
CA HIS A 82 3.91 -2.44 -7.94
C HIS A 82 3.36 -3.14 -9.19
N ARG A 83 3.49 -4.47 -9.26
CA ARG A 83 2.93 -5.27 -10.35
C ARG A 83 1.40 -5.22 -10.37
N LEU A 84 0.75 -5.27 -9.20
CA LEU A 84 -0.70 -5.12 -9.07
C LEU A 84 -1.18 -3.72 -9.50
N ARG A 85 -0.41 -2.67 -9.21
CA ARG A 85 -0.75 -1.31 -9.63
C ARG A 85 -0.82 -1.16 -11.14
N GLY A 86 0.06 -1.86 -11.87
CA GLY A 86 0.02 -1.94 -13.32
C GLY A 86 -1.12 -2.82 -13.87
N ASP A 87 -1.50 -3.89 -13.17
CA ASP A 87 -2.57 -4.81 -13.61
C ASP A 87 -3.99 -4.30 -13.26
N LEU A 88 -4.12 -3.45 -12.24
CA LEU A 88 -5.40 -2.91 -11.73
C LEU A 88 -6.35 -2.37 -12.81
N PRO A 89 -5.90 -1.55 -13.79
CA PRO A 89 -6.76 -1.10 -14.88
C PRO A 89 -7.31 -2.25 -15.72
N PHE A 90 -6.54 -3.31 -15.93
CA PHE A 90 -6.98 -4.48 -16.69
C PHE A 90 -7.92 -5.37 -15.89
N VAL A 91 -7.76 -5.43 -14.57
CA VAL A 91 -8.69 -6.14 -13.66
C VAL A 91 -10.08 -5.52 -13.73
N LEU A 92 -10.19 -4.20 -13.76
CA LEU A 92 -11.47 -3.50 -13.95
C LEU A 92 -12.15 -3.90 -15.26
N THR A 93 -11.41 -3.93 -16.38
CA THR A 93 -11.96 -4.35 -17.68
C THR A 93 -12.46 -5.79 -17.67
N ARG A 94 -11.77 -6.70 -16.98
CA ARG A 94 -12.23 -8.10 -16.82
C ARG A 94 -13.47 -8.19 -15.93
N LEU A 95 -13.55 -7.37 -14.89
CA LEU A 95 -14.70 -7.33 -13.97
C LEU A 95 -15.99 -6.92 -14.70
N ILE A 96 -15.92 -6.07 -15.73
CA ILE A 96 -17.08 -5.71 -16.58
C ILE A 96 -17.75 -6.94 -17.18
N GLY A 97 -16.95 -7.91 -17.65
CA GLY A 97 -17.48 -9.13 -18.28
C GLY A 97 -17.91 -10.22 -17.30
N ALA A 98 -17.30 -10.24 -16.11
CA ALA A 98 -17.55 -11.30 -15.11
C ALA A 98 -18.67 -10.93 -14.11
N GLU A 99 -18.64 -9.73 -13.55
CA GLU A 99 -19.59 -9.25 -12.53
C GLU A 99 -19.92 -7.75 -12.76
N PRO A 100 -20.83 -7.42 -13.70
CA PRO A 100 -21.10 -6.02 -14.09
C PRO A 100 -21.65 -5.16 -12.94
N ASP A 101 -22.41 -5.75 -12.02
CA ASP A 101 -22.93 -5.06 -10.83
C ASP A 101 -21.79 -4.65 -9.88
N LEU A 102 -20.81 -5.53 -9.69
CA LEU A 102 -19.64 -5.27 -8.86
C LEU A 102 -18.74 -4.22 -9.52
N TYR A 103 -18.57 -4.28 -10.84
CA TYR A 103 -17.90 -3.24 -11.60
C TYR A 103 -18.58 -1.88 -11.39
N SER A 104 -19.91 -1.79 -11.56
CA SER A 104 -20.66 -0.54 -11.37
C SER A 104 -20.48 0.03 -9.96
N ALA A 105 -20.47 -0.83 -8.94
CA ALA A 105 -20.24 -0.40 -7.56
C ALA A 105 -18.82 0.12 -7.32
N VAL A 106 -17.80 -0.52 -7.92
CA VAL A 106 -16.40 -0.08 -7.82
C VAL A 106 -16.19 1.23 -8.58
N ASP A 107 -16.68 1.30 -9.82
CA ASP A 107 -16.58 2.48 -10.69
C ASP A 107 -17.24 3.69 -10.03
N ARG A 108 -18.49 3.55 -9.56
CA ARG A 108 -19.20 4.61 -8.84
C ARG A 108 -18.41 5.15 -7.64
N ARG A 109 -17.83 4.27 -6.82
CA ARG A 109 -17.02 4.68 -5.65
C ARG A 109 -15.74 5.38 -6.09
N ASN A 110 -15.10 4.89 -7.15
CA ASN A 110 -13.90 5.51 -7.69
C ASN A 110 -14.23 6.90 -8.22
N THR A 111 -15.17 7.04 -9.16
CA THR A 111 -15.59 8.32 -9.74
C THR A 111 -16.05 9.33 -8.68
N GLU A 112 -16.80 8.89 -7.66
CA GLU A 112 -17.18 9.75 -6.54
C GLU A 112 -15.95 10.24 -5.76
N GLY A 113 -14.98 9.35 -5.49
CA GLY A 113 -13.73 9.71 -4.82
C GLY A 113 -12.88 10.67 -5.64
N GLU A 114 -12.76 10.44 -6.95
CA GLU A 114 -12.06 11.32 -7.88
C GLU A 114 -12.72 12.69 -7.96
N PHE A 115 -14.04 12.76 -8.08
CA PHE A 115 -14.79 14.01 -8.12
C PHE A 115 -14.56 14.85 -6.85
N ARG A 116 -14.68 14.24 -5.67
CA ARG A 116 -14.47 14.93 -4.39
C ARG A 116 -13.04 15.48 -4.26
N ALA A 117 -12.04 14.69 -4.65
CA ALA A 117 -10.64 15.12 -4.61
C ALA A 117 -10.31 16.17 -5.69
N ALA A 118 -10.96 16.12 -6.86
CA ALA A 118 -10.77 17.11 -7.91
C ALA A 118 -11.41 18.46 -7.54
N VAL A 119 -12.58 18.44 -6.90
CA VAL A 119 -13.29 19.66 -6.46
C VAL A 119 -12.65 20.32 -5.24
N SER A 120 -11.94 19.57 -4.38
CA SER A 120 -11.31 20.16 -3.20
C SER A 120 -10.24 21.20 -3.53
N LEU A 121 -9.46 21.01 -4.61
CA LEU A 121 -8.41 21.95 -5.00
C LEU A 121 -8.94 23.32 -5.44
N PRO A 122 -9.84 23.45 -6.44
CA PRO A 122 -10.40 24.75 -6.82
C PRO A 122 -11.17 25.40 -5.68
N LEU A 123 -11.82 24.62 -4.81
CA LEU A 123 -12.49 25.15 -3.63
C LEU A 123 -11.49 25.74 -2.61
N ALA A 124 -10.37 25.06 -2.35
CA ALA A 124 -9.30 25.61 -1.52
C ALA A 124 -8.71 26.90 -2.10
N THR A 125 -8.46 26.92 -3.41
CA THR A 125 -7.98 28.12 -4.13
C THR A 125 -8.96 29.28 -3.98
N LEU A 126 -10.27 29.03 -4.12
CA LEU A 126 -11.30 30.05 -3.93
C LEU A 126 -11.30 30.61 -2.51
N VAL A 127 -11.21 29.75 -1.49
CA VAL A 127 -11.13 30.18 -0.08
C VAL A 127 -9.91 31.08 0.14
N CYS A 128 -8.74 30.71 -0.40
CA CYS A 128 -7.52 31.51 -0.30
C CYS A 128 -7.67 32.88 -0.96
N ILE A 129 -8.28 32.96 -2.16
CA ILE A 129 -8.52 34.23 -2.85
C ILE A 129 -9.45 35.13 -2.04
N VAL A 130 -10.57 34.59 -1.53
CA VAL A 130 -11.53 35.38 -0.73
C VAL A 130 -10.89 35.85 0.58
N ALA A 131 -10.09 35.00 1.24
CA ALA A 131 -9.39 35.38 2.46
C ALA A 131 -8.38 36.51 2.23
N ALA A 132 -7.67 36.50 1.09
CA ALA A 132 -6.71 37.54 0.72
C ALA A 132 -7.39 38.89 0.39
N LEU A 133 -8.58 38.87 -0.21
CA LEU A 133 -9.29 40.07 -0.65
C LEU A 133 -10.13 40.74 0.45
N TYR A 134 -10.70 39.96 1.36
CA TYR A 134 -11.71 40.47 2.29
C TYR A 134 -11.32 40.34 3.76
N GLN A 135 -11.16 39.12 4.28
CA GLN A 135 -10.92 38.90 5.71
C GLN A 135 -10.14 37.60 5.96
N PRO A 136 -9.05 37.61 6.72
CA PRO A 136 -8.22 36.42 6.96
C PRO A 136 -8.93 35.32 7.74
N LEU A 137 -9.98 35.64 8.52
CA LEU A 137 -10.80 34.63 9.21
C LEU A 137 -11.48 33.64 8.25
N VAL A 138 -11.64 34.00 6.97
CA VAL A 138 -12.19 33.11 5.93
C VAL A 138 -11.31 31.87 5.72
N LEU A 139 -10.04 31.90 6.12
CA LEU A 139 -9.16 30.72 6.09
C LEU A 139 -9.67 29.53 6.91
N LEU A 140 -10.53 29.74 7.91
CA LEU A 140 -11.22 28.65 8.61
C LEU A 140 -12.07 27.79 7.65
N GLY A 141 -12.50 28.37 6.53
CA GLY A 141 -13.18 27.68 5.44
C GLY A 141 -12.32 26.62 4.74
N LEU A 142 -10.99 26.62 4.90
CA LEU A 142 -10.10 25.57 4.35
C LEU A 142 -10.36 24.19 4.96
N ALA A 143 -11.02 24.11 6.12
CA ALA A 143 -11.44 22.85 6.69
C ALA A 143 -12.32 22.04 5.72
N LEU A 144 -13.20 22.70 4.97
CA LEU A 144 -14.14 22.05 4.05
C LEU A 144 -13.44 21.33 2.88
N PRO A 145 -12.58 21.97 2.06
CA PRO A 145 -11.85 21.27 1.00
C PRO A 145 -10.91 20.19 1.54
N CYS A 146 -10.29 20.37 2.71
CA CYS A 146 -9.48 19.32 3.35
C CYS A 146 -10.31 18.08 3.68
N VAL A 147 -11.51 18.26 4.26
CA VAL A 147 -12.43 17.16 4.55
C VAL A 147 -12.92 16.49 3.26
N LEU A 148 -13.26 17.26 2.22
CA LEU A 148 -13.66 16.71 0.92
C LEU A 148 -12.55 15.87 0.28
N PHE A 149 -11.31 16.37 0.30
CA PHE A 149 -10.15 15.64 -0.20
C PHE A 149 -9.96 14.31 0.54
N TRP A 150 -10.00 14.36 1.87
CA TRP A 150 -9.90 13.17 2.73
C TRP A 150 -11.00 12.14 2.43
N LEU A 151 -12.26 12.59 2.34
CA LEU A 151 -13.39 11.73 1.97
C LEU A 151 -13.21 11.14 0.55
N GLY A 152 -12.65 11.90 -0.38
CA GLY A 152 -12.30 11.41 -1.72
C GLY A 152 -11.29 10.27 -1.67
N LEU A 153 -10.23 10.42 -0.87
CA LEU A 153 -9.22 9.37 -0.66
C LEU A 153 -9.80 8.12 0.00
N GLN A 154 -10.67 8.28 1.00
CA GLN A 154 -11.36 7.15 1.64
C GLN A 154 -12.19 6.37 0.62
N ARG A 155 -12.96 7.06 -0.25
CA ARG A 155 -13.78 6.39 -1.28
C ARG A 155 -12.96 5.62 -2.30
N ARG A 156 -11.81 6.16 -2.72
CA ARG A 156 -10.86 5.44 -3.58
C ARG A 156 -10.29 4.20 -2.88
N ARG A 157 -9.95 4.28 -1.59
CA ARG A 157 -9.50 3.13 -0.80
C ARG A 157 -10.59 2.05 -0.70
N ASP A 158 -11.83 2.42 -0.46
CA ASP A 158 -12.95 1.48 -0.39
C ASP A 158 -13.19 0.77 -1.73
N ALA A 159 -13.04 1.50 -2.85
CA ALA A 159 -13.10 0.91 -4.19
C ALA A 159 -11.99 -0.12 -4.41
N LEU A 160 -10.75 0.21 -4.02
CA LEU A 160 -9.61 -0.72 -4.10
C LEU A 160 -9.79 -1.95 -3.20
N LEU A 161 -10.29 -1.78 -1.98
CA LEU A 161 -10.58 -2.90 -1.08
C LEU A 161 -11.65 -3.83 -1.65
N THR A 162 -12.69 -3.26 -2.26
CA THR A 162 -13.74 -4.04 -2.94
C THR A 162 -13.16 -4.87 -4.08
N LEU A 163 -12.28 -4.27 -4.89
CA LEU A 163 -11.59 -4.97 -5.98
C LEU A 163 -10.62 -6.04 -5.46
N ALA A 164 -9.87 -5.74 -4.40
CA ALA A 164 -8.98 -6.71 -3.75
C ALA A 164 -9.76 -7.91 -3.20
N GLN A 165 -10.95 -7.69 -2.61
CA GLN A 165 -11.83 -8.75 -2.16
C GLN A 165 -12.36 -9.60 -3.32
N ALA A 166 -12.66 -8.97 -4.47
CA ALA A 166 -13.07 -9.68 -5.69
C ALA A 166 -11.95 -10.58 -6.24
N LEU A 167 -10.72 -10.08 -6.26
CA LEU A 167 -9.53 -10.86 -6.63
C LEU A 167 -9.29 -12.00 -5.63
N TYR A 168 -9.36 -11.71 -4.34
CA TYR A 168 -9.13 -12.71 -3.28
C TYR A 168 -10.14 -13.85 -3.32
N SER A 169 -11.41 -13.53 -3.58
CA SER A 169 -12.49 -14.53 -3.70
C SER A 169 -12.47 -15.31 -5.02
N GLY A 170 -11.50 -15.06 -5.91
CA GLY A 170 -11.39 -15.74 -7.20
C GLY A 170 -12.49 -15.38 -8.21
N ARG A 171 -13.27 -14.33 -7.93
CA ARG A 171 -14.31 -13.82 -8.83
C ARG A 171 -13.74 -13.22 -10.11
N VAL A 172 -12.52 -12.69 -10.03
CA VAL A 172 -11.79 -12.12 -11.17
C VAL A 172 -10.39 -12.71 -11.25
N TRP A 173 -9.99 -13.08 -12.46
CA TRP A 173 -8.66 -13.60 -12.73
C TRP A 173 -7.62 -12.49 -12.94
N SER A 174 -6.47 -12.61 -12.25
CA SER A 174 -5.28 -11.79 -12.47
C SER A 174 -4.10 -12.67 -12.93
N PRO A 175 -3.46 -12.36 -14.07
CA PRO A 175 -2.25 -13.05 -14.52
C PRO A 175 -1.08 -12.86 -13.57
N VAL A 176 -1.00 -11.71 -12.90
CA VAL A 176 0.08 -11.38 -11.96
C VAL A 176 0.02 -12.27 -10.72
N LEU A 177 -1.19 -12.61 -10.26
CA LEU A 177 -1.40 -13.48 -9.10
C LEU A 177 -1.40 -14.98 -9.44
N GLY A 178 -1.26 -15.36 -10.71
CA GLY A 178 -1.15 -16.78 -11.11
C GLY A 178 -2.45 -17.57 -11.02
N GLY A 179 -3.61 -16.93 -11.22
CA GLY A 179 -4.93 -17.56 -11.09
C GLY A 179 -5.44 -17.63 -9.63
N PRO A 180 -6.61 -18.26 -9.38
CA PRO A 180 -7.17 -18.35 -8.03
C PRO A 180 -6.23 -19.19 -7.15
N PHE A 181 -5.36 -18.50 -6.41
CA PHE A 181 -4.39 -18.98 -5.42
C PHE A 181 -4.12 -20.48 -5.48
N SER A 182 -3.13 -20.87 -6.28
CA SER A 182 -2.69 -22.24 -6.58
C SER A 182 -2.21 -23.09 -5.38
N GLY A 183 -2.46 -22.65 -4.15
CA GLY A 183 -2.35 -23.43 -2.91
C GLY A 183 -3.68 -24.06 -2.44
N VAL A 184 -4.83 -23.62 -2.97
CA VAL A 184 -6.09 -24.36 -2.80
C VAL A 184 -6.02 -25.51 -3.80
N SER A 185 -5.67 -26.69 -3.28
CA SER A 185 -5.64 -27.97 -4.00
C SER A 185 -6.67 -27.99 -5.12
N LYS A 186 -6.25 -28.38 -6.33
CA LYS A 186 -7.11 -28.74 -7.46
C LYS A 186 -8.00 -29.95 -7.10
N GLY A 187 -8.76 -29.88 -6.00
CA GLY A 187 -10.04 -30.53 -5.94
C GLY A 187 -10.78 -29.99 -7.15
N LYS A 188 -10.99 -30.87 -8.12
CA LYS A 188 -11.68 -30.64 -9.37
C LYS A 188 -13.00 -29.92 -9.07
N VAL A 189 -12.98 -28.58 -9.07
CA VAL A 189 -14.20 -27.79 -9.06
C VAL A 189 -14.71 -27.99 -10.48
N ASP A 190 -15.59 -28.98 -10.64
CA ASP A 190 -16.44 -29.08 -11.81
C ASP A 190 -17.22 -27.77 -11.86
N MET A 191 -16.67 -26.79 -12.59
CA MET A 191 -17.38 -25.57 -12.94
C MET A 191 -18.68 -26.04 -13.57
N PRO A 192 -19.85 -25.74 -12.98
CA PRO A 192 -21.12 -26.09 -13.59
C PRO A 192 -21.10 -25.48 -14.98
N ARG A 193 -21.06 -26.35 -15.99
CA ARG A 193 -21.11 -25.96 -17.39
C ARG A 193 -22.41 -25.18 -17.49
N ALA A 194 -22.32 -23.88 -17.79
CA ALA A 194 -23.49 -23.03 -17.98
C ALA A 194 -24.42 -23.77 -18.95
N GLU A 195 -25.53 -24.28 -18.42
CA GLU A 195 -26.54 -24.90 -19.26
C GLU A 195 -27.02 -23.81 -20.22
N PRO A 196 -27.10 -24.11 -21.53
CA PRO A 196 -27.61 -23.13 -22.48
C PRO A 196 -29.00 -22.72 -22.00
N VAL A 197 -29.17 -21.42 -21.76
CA VAL A 197 -30.49 -20.82 -21.51
C VAL A 197 -31.30 -21.10 -22.77
N VAL A 198 -32.21 -22.08 -22.68
CA VAL A 198 -33.13 -22.39 -23.76
C VAL A 198 -34.15 -21.27 -23.75
N ASP A 199 -34.03 -20.35 -24.70
CA ASP A 199 -35.03 -19.33 -24.97
C ASP A 199 -36.31 -20.05 -25.39
N HIS A 200 -37.28 -20.11 -24.48
CA HIS A 200 -38.63 -20.51 -24.82
C HIS A 200 -39.29 -19.33 -25.55
N GLU A 201 -39.27 -19.39 -26.87
CA GLU A 201 -40.10 -18.54 -27.72
C GLU A 201 -41.59 -18.76 -27.34
N LEU A 202 -42.29 -17.64 -27.07
CA LEU A 202 -43.73 -17.55 -26.89
C LEU A 202 -44.40 -17.12 -28.21
#